data_AF-A0A381KJ16-F1
#
_entry.id   AF-A0A381KJ16-F1
#
_cell.length_a   1.000
_cell.length_b   1.000
_cell.length_c   1.000
_cell.angle_alpha   90.00
_cell.angle_beta   90.00
_cell.angle_gamma   90.00
#
_symmetry.space_group_name_H-M   'P 1'
#
loop_
_entity.id
_entity.type
_entity.pdbx_description
1 polymer ?
#
loop_
_entity_poly.entity_id
_entity_poly.type
_entity_poly.pdbx_seq_one_letter_code
_entity_poly.pdbx_strand_id
1 'polypeptide(L)'
;MSGYLIVNLSNMLGELEEEEVKKILSSFSCPLNKDVEEFLKNKAIEFSKQGLASTHLVLTSYKGKPVIVGYFTLANKYFTIKRKHYQTL
;
A
#
# COMPACT_ATOMS: atom_id res chain seq x y z
N MET A 1 26.58 -1.67 3.03
CA MET A 1 25.27 -1.24 3.57
C MET A 1 24.19 -1.82 2.67
N SER A 2 23.44 -2.85 3.10
CA SER A 2 22.22 -3.23 2.37
C SER A 2 21.15 -2.20 2.75
N GLY A 3 21.03 -1.15 1.94
CA GLY A 3 19.94 -0.19 2.07
C GLY A 3 18.60 -0.83 1.74
N TYR A 4 17.53 -0.29 2.31
CA TYR A 4 16.18 -0.57 1.86
C TYR A 4 15.82 0.39 0.72
N LEU A 5 15.09 -0.12 -0.27
CA LEU A 5 14.54 0.64 -1.37
C LEU A 5 13.05 0.85 -1.12
N ILE A 6 12.58 2.08 -1.25
CA ILE A 6 11.15 2.40 -1.17
C ILE A 6 10.65 2.73 -2.57
N VAL A 7 9.64 2.01 -3.03
CA VAL A 7 9.05 2.18 -4.36
C VAL A 7 7.57 2.50 -4.24
N ASN A 8 7.11 3.54 -4.93
CA ASN A 8 5.68 3.86 -5.00
C ASN A 8 4.97 2.92 -5.99
N LEU A 9 3.86 2.33 -5.55
CA LEU A 9 3.09 1.39 -6.39
C LEU A 9 2.54 2.06 -7.66
N SER A 10 2.14 3.34 -7.59
CA SER A 10 1.67 4.08 -8.76
C SER A 10 2.77 4.26 -9.82
N ASN A 11 4.04 4.38 -9.41
CA ASN A 11 5.15 4.44 -10.37
C ASN A 11 5.34 3.08 -11.07
N MET A 12 5.23 1.97 -10.33
CA MET A 12 5.31 0.63 -10.92
C MET A 12 4.18 0.39 -11.93
N LEU A 13 2.96 0.85 -11.64
CA LEU A 13 1.81 0.76 -12.55
C LEU A 13 1.95 1.66 -13.79
N GLY A 14 2.86 2.64 -13.78
CA GLY A 14 3.17 3.48 -14.93
C GLY A 14 4.23 2.89 -15.86
N GLU A 15 5.09 2.00 -15.35
CA GLU A 15 6.20 1.38 -16.10
C GLU A 15 5.93 -0.07 -16.51
N LEU A 16 5.08 -0.78 -15.76
CA LEU A 16 4.81 -2.22 -15.93
C LEU A 16 3.31 -2.46 -16.17
N GLU A 17 3.00 -3.60 -16.79
CA GLU A 17 1.61 -4.06 -16.91
C GLU A 17 1.05 -4.49 -15.55
N GLU A 18 -0.26 -4.29 -15.34
CA GLU A 18 -0.91 -4.59 -14.07
C GLU A 18 -0.72 -6.05 -13.62
N GLU A 19 -0.72 -7.00 -14.56
CA GLU A 19 -0.52 -8.42 -14.28
C GLU A 19 0.91 -8.73 -13.80
N GLU A 20 1.92 -8.00 -14.28
CA GLU A 20 3.29 -8.12 -13.76
C GLU A 20 3.39 -7.58 -12.34
N VAL A 21 2.78 -6.42 -12.09
CA VAL A 21 2.72 -5.84 -10.75
C VAL A 21 2.00 -6.78 -9.78
N LYS A 22 0.87 -7.39 -10.18
CA LYS A 22 0.18 -8.42 -9.37
C LYS A 22 1.07 -9.61 -9.05
N LYS A 23 1.86 -10.12 -10.00
CA LYS A 23 2.82 -11.21 -9.75
C LYS A 23 3.90 -10.82 -8.75
N ILE A 24 4.35 -9.58 -8.78
CA ILE A 24 5.33 -9.08 -7.81
C ILE A 24 4.68 -9.01 -6.41
N LEU A 25 3.48 -8.46 -6.30
CA LEU A 25 2.75 -8.33 -5.04
C LEU A 25 2.33 -9.69 -4.45
N SER A 26 2.06 -10.70 -5.28
CA SER A 26 1.66 -12.03 -4.82
C SER A 26 2.77 -12.76 -4.07
N SER A 27 4.04 -12.38 -4.29
CA SER A 27 5.20 -12.91 -3.56
C SER A 27 5.28 -12.45 -2.10
N PHE A 28 4.54 -11.40 -1.71
CA PHE A 28 4.50 -10.93 -0.35
C PHE A 28 3.71 -11.90 0.54
N SER A 29 4.22 -12.17 1.74
CA SER A 29 3.49 -12.93 2.76
C SER A 29 3.63 -12.31 4.15
N CYS A 30 2.51 -12.25 4.86
CA CYS A 30 2.42 -11.79 6.24
C CYS A 30 1.58 -12.78 7.06
N PRO A 31 2.17 -13.89 7.54
CA PRO A 31 1.43 -14.92 8.26
C PRO A 31 0.81 -14.44 9.57
N LEU A 32 1.37 -13.37 10.16
CA LEU A 32 0.88 -12.76 11.40
C LEU A 32 -0.38 -11.91 11.19
N ASN A 33 -0.58 -11.37 9.98
CA ASN A 33 -1.73 -10.54 9.67
C ASN A 33 -2.18 -10.75 8.21
N LYS A 34 -3.20 -11.59 8.05
CA LYS A 34 -3.76 -11.92 6.73
C LYS A 34 -4.42 -10.72 6.07
N ASP A 35 -5.02 -9.80 6.83
CA ASP A 35 -5.66 -8.61 6.26
C ASP A 35 -4.64 -7.69 5.58
N VAL A 36 -3.42 -7.62 6.14
CA VAL A 36 -2.28 -6.89 5.56
C VAL A 36 -1.81 -7.56 4.26
N GLU A 37 -1.70 -8.88 4.25
CA GLU A 37 -1.35 -9.63 3.05
C GLU A 37 -2.42 -9.48 1.95
N GLU A 38 -3.70 -9.62 2.31
CA GLU A 38 -4.83 -9.53 1.40
C GLU A 38 -5.01 -8.11 0.84
N PHE A 39 -4.80 -7.09 1.68
CA PHE A 39 -4.83 -5.70 1.23
C PHE A 39 -3.82 -5.46 0.12
N LEU A 40 -2.57 -5.91 0.30
CA LEU A 40 -1.53 -5.70 -0.69
C LEU A 40 -1.82 -6.45 -2.00
N LYS A 41 -2.30 -7.69 -1.91
CA LYS A 41 -2.55 -8.55 -3.08
C LYS A 41 -3.77 -8.13 -3.90
N ASN A 42 -4.84 -7.69 -3.23
CA ASN A 42 -6.14 -7.50 -3.87
C ASN A 42 -6.58 -6.03 -3.96
N LYS A 43 -6.22 -5.18 -3.00
CA LYS A 43 -6.80 -3.82 -2.86
C LYS A 43 -5.82 -2.71 -3.22
N ALA A 44 -4.52 -2.90 -2.99
CA ALA A 44 -3.53 -1.84 -3.12
C ALA A 44 -3.46 -1.24 -4.54
N ILE A 45 -3.56 -2.07 -5.58
CA ILE A 45 -3.54 -1.62 -6.98
C ILE A 45 -4.73 -0.70 -7.26
N GLU A 46 -5.94 -1.15 -6.93
CA GLU A 46 -7.16 -0.40 -7.20
C GLU A 46 -7.20 0.92 -6.41
N PHE A 47 -6.72 0.90 -5.16
CA PHE A 47 -6.62 2.10 -4.33
C PHE A 47 -5.62 3.11 -4.90
N SER A 48 -4.50 2.63 -5.46
CA SER A 48 -3.50 3.48 -6.14
C SER A 48 -4.06 4.08 -7.42
N LYS A 49 -4.79 3.28 -8.23
CA LYS A 49 -5.41 3.73 -9.48
C LYS A 49 -6.51 4.76 -9.27
N GLN A 50 -7.33 4.57 -8.25
CA GLN A 50 -8.43 5.49 -7.90
C GLN A 50 -7.95 6.72 -7.12
N GLY A 51 -6.66 6.80 -6.77
CA GLY A 51 -6.11 7.89 -5.96
C GLY A 51 -6.65 7.92 -4.52
N LEU A 52 -7.25 6.82 -4.04
CA LEU A 52 -7.80 6.71 -2.68
C LEU A 52 -6.68 6.66 -1.63
N ALA A 53 -5.58 6.00 -1.96
CA ALA A 53 -4.42 5.86 -1.09
C ALA A 53 -3.14 5.62 -1.89
N SER A 54 -2.03 6.12 -1.39
CA SER A 54 -0.70 5.91 -1.98
C SER A 54 0.04 4.81 -1.22
N THR A 55 0.27 3.68 -1.90
CA THR A 55 0.97 2.52 -1.33
C THR A 55 2.45 2.54 -1.72
N HIS A 56 3.32 2.36 -0.73
CA HIS A 56 4.76 2.33 -0.87
C HIS A 56 5.29 0.96 -0.42
N LEU A 57 6.05 0.30 -1.29
CA LEU A 57 6.68 -0.98 -1.04
C LEU A 57 8.08 -0.78 -0.50
N VAL A 58 8.44 -1.51 0.54
CA VAL A 58 9.78 -1.55 1.12
C VAL A 58 10.45 -2.83 0.63
N LEU A 59 11.46 -2.68 -0.21
CA LEU A 59 12.23 -3.76 -0.81
C LEU A 59 13.64 -3.81 -0.22
N THR A 60 14.18 -5.02 -0.10
CA THR A 60 15.60 -5.23 0.21
C THR A 60 16.19 -6.25 -0.75
N SER A 61 17.51 -6.23 -0.93
CA SER A 61 18.19 -7.26 -1.71
C SER A 61 18.44 -8.48 -0.84
N TYR A 62 17.79 -9.60 -1.18
CA TYR A 62 18.04 -10.90 -0.57
C TYR A 62 18.54 -11.87 -1.63
N LYS A 63 19.76 -12.41 -1.43
CA LYS A 63 20.43 -13.32 -2.40
C LYS A 63 20.49 -12.75 -3.83
N GLY A 64 20.69 -11.44 -3.96
CA GLY A 64 20.77 -10.75 -5.25
C GLY A 64 19.43 -10.48 -5.93
N LYS A 65 18.30 -10.77 -5.27
CA LYS A 65 16.95 -10.50 -5.78
C LYS A 65 16.23 -9.48 -4.89
N PRO A 66 15.48 -8.53 -5.46
CA PRO A 66 14.63 -7.64 -4.67
C PRO A 66 13.48 -8.44 -4.05
N VAL A 67 13.32 -8.31 -2.74
CA VAL A 67 12.25 -8.96 -1.97
C VAL A 67 11.50 -7.90 -1.18
N ILE A 68 10.17 -7.96 -1.21
CA ILE A 68 9.30 -7.10 -0.43
C ILE A 68 9.36 -7.54 1.03
N VAL A 69 9.86 -6.67 1.90
CA VAL A 69 9.93 -6.92 3.36
C VAL A 69 8.83 -6.21 4.12
N GLY A 70 8.12 -5.29 3.48
CA GLY A 70 6.98 -4.60 4.05
C GLY A 70 6.39 -3.59 3.08
N TYR A 71 5.31 -2.96 3.50
CA TYR A 71 4.71 -1.83 2.80
C TYR A 71 4.04 -0.89 3.79
N PHE A 72 3.77 0.33 3.36
CA PHE A 72 2.88 1.23 4.07
C PHE A 72 2.00 1.97 3.08
N THR A 73 0.81 2.36 3.53
CA THR A 73 -0.18 3.03 2.69
C THR A 73 -0.65 4.31 3.38
N LEU A 74 -0.58 5.43 2.66
CA LEU A 74 -0.99 6.75 3.13
C LEU A 74 -2.29 7.15 2.43
N ALA A 75 -3.31 7.53 3.21
CA ALA A 75 -4.59 7.99 2.68
C ALA A 75 -5.02 9.26 3.42
N ASN A 76 -5.43 10.29 2.67
CA ASN A 76 -5.96 11.51 3.25
C ASN A 76 -7.44 11.32 3.58
N LYS A 77 -7.78 11.29 4.87
CA LYS A 77 -9.17 11.25 5.35
C LYS A 77 -9.44 12.46 6.25
N TYR A 78 -10.54 13.16 5.97
CA TYR A 78 -11.06 14.23 6.80
C TYR A 78 -12.26 13.72 7.60
N PHE A 79 -12.43 14.21 8.83
CA PHE A 79 -13.62 13.97 9.62
C PHE A 79 -14.21 15.32 10.05
N THR A 80 -15.53 15.44 9.97
CA THR A 80 -16.25 16.67 10.31
C THR A 80 -17.06 16.43 11.58
N ILE A 81 -16.75 17.17 12.65
CA ILE A 81 -17.55 17.16 13.88
C ILE A 81 -18.67 18.20 13.72
N LYS A 82 -19.92 17.74 13.69
CA LYS A 82 -21.08 18.64 13.71
C LYS A 82 -21.27 19.20 15.12
N ARG A 83 -21.43 20.51 15.24
CA ARG A 83 -21.77 21.15 16.51
C ARG A 83 -23.20 20.74 16.90
N LYS A 84 -23.37 20.12 18.07
CA LYS A 84 -24.72 19.90 18.64
C LYS A 84 -25.27 21.27 19.05
N HIS A 85 -26.40 21.68 18.48
CA HIS A 85 -27.18 22.80 19.01
C HIS A 85 -27.76 22.34 20.34
N TYR A 86 -27.15 22.75 21.45
CA TYR A 86 -27.85 22.78 22.72
C TYR A 86 -28.86 23.92 22.60
N GLN A 87 -30.14 23.58 22.40
CA GLN A 87 -31.22 24.52 22.65
C GLN A 87 -31.24 24.75 24.17
N THR A 88 -30.74 25.90 24.60
CA THR A 88 -30.92 26.38 25.97
C THR A 88 -32.41 26.65 26.14
N LEU A 89 -33.05 25.87 27.01
CA LEU A 89 -34.40 26.13 27.55
C LEU A 89 -34.41 27.40 28.40
#